data_AF-A0A939HVI3-F1
#
_entry.id   AF-A0A939HVI3-F1
#
_cell.length_a   1.000
_cell.length_b   1.000
_cell.length_c   1.000
_cell.angle_alpha   90.00
_cell.angle_beta   90.00
_cell.angle_gamma   90.00
#
_symmetry.space_group_name_H-M   'P 1'
#
loop_
_entity.id
_entity.type
_entity.pdbx_description
1 polymer ?
#
loop_
_entity_poly.entity_id
_entity_poly.type
_entity_poly.pdbx_seq_one_letter_code
_entity_poly.pdbx_strand_id
1 'polypeptide(L)' 'MGESKLLLQDAIAVAIEETRQMMAAGIDISDSCVVTPLEWTANKYPEIAEYCNQYLMELVEEQIEQINDSTSDEQIVDNF' A
#
# COMPACT_ATOMS: atom_id res chain seq x y z
N MET A 1 18.88 20.45 -12.38
CA MET A 1 18.88 19.58 -11.18
C MET A 1 17.54 19.59 -10.41
N GLY A 2 16.56 20.44 -10.75
CA GLY A 2 15.25 20.48 -10.07
C GLY A 2 14.15 19.61 -10.71
N GLU A 3 14.17 19.43 -12.03
CA GLU A 3 13.08 18.77 -12.77
C GLU A 3 13.00 17.26 -12.50
N SER A 4 14.14 16.56 -12.42
CA SER A 4 14.17 15.12 -12.12
C SER A 4 13.64 14.78 -10.72
N LYS A 5 13.82 15.67 -9.75
CA LYS A 5 13.34 15.46 -8.38
C LYS A 5 11.81 15.57 -8.28
N LEU A 6 11.22 16.51 -9.04
CA LEU A 6 9.77 16.70 -9.09
C LEU A 6 9.09 15.48 -9.74
N LEU A 7 9.64 14.97 -10.85
CA LEU A 7 9.09 13.79 -11.54
C LEU A 7 9.09 12.53 -10.66
N LEU A 8 10.10 12.36 -9.81
CA LEU A 8 10.17 11.23 -8.88
C LEU A 8 9.14 11.35 -7.75
N GLN A 9 8.91 12.57 -7.25
CA GLN A 9 7.88 12.81 -6.24
C GLN A 9 6.48 12.54 -6.81
N ASP A 10 6.21 12.95 -8.04
CA ASP A 10 4.95 12.66 -8.72
C ASP A 10 4.76 11.15 -8.93
N ALA A 11 5.83 10.45 -9.34
CA ALA A 11 5.79 8.99 -9.51
C ALA A 11 5.49 8.25 -8.20
N ILE A 12 6.09 8.69 -7.09
CA ILE A 12 5.81 8.16 -5.75
C ILE A 12 4.34 8.39 -5.37
N ALA A 13 3.86 9.63 -5.52
CA ALA A 13 2.50 9.98 -5.13
C ALA A 13 1.45 9.17 -5.90
N VAL A 14 1.64 9.00 -7.21
CA VAL A 14 0.78 8.14 -8.04
C VAL A 14 0.83 6.70 -7.57
N ALA A 15 2.03 6.15 -7.32
CA ALA A 15 2.18 4.76 -6.89
C ALA A 15 1.52 4.49 -5.52
N ILE A 16 1.60 5.45 -4.58
CA ILE A 16 0.93 5.36 -3.28
C ILE A 16 -0.58 5.28 -3.47
N GLU A 17 -1.14 6.19 -4.26
CA GLU A 17 -2.58 6.26 -4.48
C GLU A 17 -3.11 5.00 -5.18
N GLU A 18 -2.43 4.53 -6.23
CA GLU A 18 -2.81 3.29 -6.91
C GLU A 18 -2.70 2.06 -5.99
N THR A 19 -1.70 2.01 -5.10
CA THR A 19 -1.59 0.93 -4.10
C THR A 19 -2.73 1.00 -3.08
N ARG A 20 -3.13 2.19 -2.63
CA ARG A 20 -4.32 2.37 -1.76
C ARG A 20 -5.60 1.94 -2.46
N GLN A 21 -5.73 2.18 -3.77
CA GLN A 21 -6.88 1.70 -4.55
C GLN A 21 -6.94 0.17 -4.62
N MET A 22 -5.80 -0.52 -4.66
CA MET A 22 -5.76 -1.99 -4.55
C MET A 22 -6.31 -2.46 -3.21
N MET A 23 -5.87 -1.84 -2.10
CA MET A 23 -6.39 -2.15 -0.76
C MET A 23 -7.91 -1.91 -0.70
N ALA A 24 -8.39 -0.78 -1.22
CA ALA A 24 -9.82 -0.44 -1.26
C ALA A 24 -10.64 -1.41 -2.14
N ALA A 25 -10.03 -2.03 -3.14
CA ALA A 25 -10.62 -3.08 -3.95
C ALA A 25 -10.61 -4.47 -3.27
N GLY A 26 -10.07 -4.57 -2.05
CA GLY A 26 -9.97 -5.82 -1.29
C GLY A 26 -8.80 -6.72 -1.68
N ILE A 27 -7.82 -6.18 -2.42
CA ILE A 27 -6.60 -6.92 -2.75
C ILE A 27 -5.69 -6.93 -1.52
N ASP A 28 -5.27 -8.11 -1.06
CA ASP A 28 -4.24 -8.26 -0.03
C ASP A 28 -2.88 -7.85 -0.61
N ILE A 29 -2.37 -6.69 -0.20
CA ILE A 29 -1.09 -6.18 -0.68
C ILE A 29 0.11 -6.79 0.07
N SER A 30 -0.12 -7.62 1.09
CA SER A 30 0.92 -8.41 1.76
C SER A 30 1.23 -9.73 1.03
N ASP A 31 0.35 -10.15 0.10
CA ASP A 31 0.57 -11.34 -0.70
C ASP A 31 1.74 -11.13 -1.67
N SER A 32 2.79 -11.92 -1.49
CA SER A 32 3.98 -11.94 -2.38
C SER A 32 3.68 -12.22 -3.86
N CYS A 33 2.50 -12.71 -4.21
CA CYS A 33 2.06 -12.89 -5.59
C CYS A 33 1.52 -11.60 -6.23
N VAL A 34 1.28 -10.56 -5.43
CA VAL A 34 0.76 -9.26 -5.85
C VAL A 34 1.93 -8.29 -6.00
N VAL A 35 2.15 -7.80 -7.21
CA VAL A 35 3.12 -6.71 -7.46
C VAL A 35 2.38 -5.39 -7.35
N THR A 36 2.73 -4.58 -6.34
CA THR A 36 2.10 -3.27 -6.15
C THR A 36 2.72 -2.19 -7.06
N PRO A 37 1.97 -1.13 -7.38
CA PRO A 37 2.51 0.06 -8.05
C PRO A 37 3.71 0.67 -7.32
N LEU A 38 3.72 0.65 -5.99
CA LEU A 38 4.85 1.08 -5.16
C LEU A 38 6.08 0.20 -5.38
N GLU A 39 5.93 -1.12 -5.38
CA GLU A 39 7.02 -2.07 -5.62
C GLU A 39 7.58 -1.93 -7.05
N TRP A 40 6.69 -1.79 -8.04
CA TRP A 40 7.08 -1.53 -9.42
C TRP A 40 7.87 -0.22 -9.55
N THR A 41 7.43 0.83 -8.86
CA THR A 41 8.09 2.14 -8.87
C THR A 41 9.45 2.09 -8.18
N ALA A 42 9.56 1.37 -7.06
CA ALA A 42 10.82 1.13 -6.36
C ALA A 42 11.85 0.43 -7.27
N ASN A 43 11.41 -0.60 -8.01
CA ASN A 43 12.26 -1.32 -8.95
C ASN A 43 12.67 -0.44 -10.15
N LYS A 44 11.79 0.45 -10.61
CA LYS A 44 12.05 1.34 -11.75
C LYS A 44 13.01 2.49 -11.41
N TYR A 45 12.97 3.01 -10.18
CA TYR A 45 13.75 4.17 -9.75
C TYR A 45 14.53 3.86 -8.47
N PRO A 46 15.74 3.31 -8.58
CA PRO A 46 16.55 2.91 -7.43
C PRO A 46 16.80 4.02 -6.41
N GLU A 47 16.83 5.29 -6.85
CA GLU A 47 17.03 6.44 -5.96
C GLU A 47 15.89 6.67 -4.94
N ILE A 48 14.70 6.10 -5.18
CA ILE A 48 13.54 6.22 -4.30
C ILE A 48 13.07 4.86 -3.76
N ALA A 49 13.77 3.78 -4.08
CA ALA A 49 13.36 2.42 -3.72
C ALA A 49 13.22 2.23 -2.20
N GLU A 50 14.15 2.76 -1.41
CA GLU A 50 14.09 2.69 0.06
C GLU A 50 12.81 3.34 0.60
N TYR A 51 12.47 4.53 0.11
CA TYR A 51 11.27 5.25 0.52
C TYR A 51 10.00 4.49 0.11
N CYS A 52 9.92 4.01 -1.13
CA CYS A 52 8.78 3.23 -1.62
C CYS A 52 8.58 1.95 -0.81
N ASN A 53 9.66 1.23 -0.50
CA ASN A 53 9.59 0.00 0.30
C ASN A 53 9.15 0.27 1.73
N GLN A 54 9.66 1.34 2.36
CA GLN A 54 9.23 1.76 3.70
C GLN A 54 7.74 2.08 3.73
N TYR A 55 7.27 2.89 2.78
CA TYR A 55 5.86 3.26 2.71
C TYR A 55 4.96 2.05 2.40
N LEU A 56 5.42 1.11 1.58
CA LEU A 56 4.68 -0.13 1.31
C LEU A 56 4.51 -0.97 2.59
N MET A 57 5.52 -1.06 3.46
CA MET A 57 5.38 -1.74 4.76
C MET A 57 4.33 -1.06 5.65
N GLU A 58 4.34 0.29 5.71
CA GLU A 58 3.33 1.04 6.46
C GLU A 58 1.90 0.76 5.94
N LEU A 59 1.71 0.68 4.62
CA LEU A 59 0.42 0.32 4.03
C LEU A 59 -0.02 -1.12 4.32
N VAL A 60 0.92 -2.06 4.37
CA VAL A 60 0.63 -3.45 4.75
C VAL A 60 0.17 -3.52 6.19
N GLU A 61 0.86 -2.82 7.10
CA GLU A 61 0.44 -2.71 8.51
C GLU A 61 -0.95 -2.07 8.61
N GLU A 62 -1.20 -0.97 7.88
CA GLU A 62 -2.50 -0.29 7.81
C GLU A 62 -3.62 -1.24 7.33
N GLN A 63 -3.36 -2.07 6.30
CA GLN A 63 -4.35 -3.03 5.79
C GLN A 63 -4.68 -4.12 6.81
N ILE A 64 -3.65 -4.65 7.49
CA ILE A 64 -3.81 -5.68 8.52
C ILE A 64 -4.66 -5.13 9.68
N GLU A 65 -4.40 -3.90 10.11
CA GLU A 65 -5.21 -3.22 11.13
C GLU A 65 -6.67 -3.06 10.69
N GLN A 66 -6.92 -2.61 9.45
CA GLN A 66 -8.29 -2.48 8.91
C GLN A 66 -9.06 -3.80 8.88
N ILE A 67 -8.38 -4.90 8.53
CA ILE A 67 -8.97 -6.25 8.55
C ILE A 67 -9.33 -6.65 9.98
N ASN A 68 -8.41 -6.46 10.93
CA ASN A 68 -8.61 -6.84 12.32
C ASN A 68 -9.72 -6.02 12.99
N ASP A 69 -9.78 -4.71 12.75
CA ASP A 69 -10.85 -3.84 13.26
C ASP A 69 -12.22 -4.25 12.70
N SER A 70 -12.28 -4.61 11.41
CA SER A 70 -13.52 -5.07 10.76
C SER A 70 -14.05 -6.40 11.35
N THR A 71 -13.18 -7.24 11.92
CA THR A 71 -13.60 -8.51 12.58
C THR A 71 -14.14 -8.33 14.00
N SER A 72 -14.00 -7.15 14.60
CA SER A 72 -14.44 -6.89 15.97
C SER A 72 -15.95 -6.62 16.09
N ASP A 73 -16.63 -6.32 14.99
CA ASP A 73 -18.06 -5.98 14.97
C ASP A 73 -19.01 -7.19 14.77
N GLU A 74 -18.51 -8.39 14.47
CA GLU A 74 -19.33 -9.58 14.16
C GLU A 74 -19.64 -10.52 15.35
N GLN A 75 -19.42 -10.12 16.61
CA GLN A 75 -19.67 -11.00 17.78
C GLN A 75 -20.98 -10.76 18.56
N ILE A 76 -21.97 -10.05 18.03
CA ILE A 76 -23.30 -9.97 18.66
C ILE A 76 -24.40 -10.42 17.69
N VAL A 77 -24.67 -11.72 17.63
CA VAL A 77 -26.02 -12.33 17.74
C VAL A 77 -25.93 -13.84 17.49
N ASP A 78 -26.05 -14.64 18.55
CA ASP A 78 -27.02 -15.75 18.60
C ASP A 78 -27.05 -16.34 20.01
N ASN A 79 -27.92 -15.74 20.83
CA ASN A 79 -28.43 -16.34 22.04
C ASN A 79 -29.96 -16.20 21.98
N PHE A 80 -30.60 -17.09 21.23
CA PHE A 80 -32.03 -17.39 21.33
C PHE A 80 -32.21 -18.81 21.88
#